data_AF-A0A512NJF2-F1
#
_entry.id   AF-A0A512NJF2-F1
#
_cell.length_a   1.000
_cell.length_b   1.000
_cell.length_c   1.000
_cell.angle_alpha   90.00
_cell.angle_beta   90.00
_cell.angle_gamma   90.00
#
_symmetry.space_group_name_H-M   'P 1'
#
loop_
_entity.id
_entity.type
_entity.pdbx_description
1 polymer ?
#
loop_
_entity_poly.entity_id
_entity_poly.type
_entity_poly.pdbx_seq_one_letter_code
_entity_poly.pdbx_strand_id
1 'polypeptide(L)'
;MTLSEASLLGFTAFSGLRLVSYLPQIYKVVRDRNGASAISYATWALWTGCHLSTGLYAIINLSDLLLGAASVLYALCCLAVIALTAAKRRRVPVVLASVDMEAGAASSPIRLDHVGRERAYAVRHGSNP
;
A
#
# COMPACT_ATOMS: atom_id res chain seq x y z
N MET A 1 18.74 -32.79 -25.26
CA MET A 1 18.80 -31.50 -24.57
C MET A 1 19.98 -31.54 -23.61
N THR A 2 20.93 -30.64 -23.78
CA THR A 2 22.09 -30.50 -22.89
C THR A 2 21.69 -29.75 -21.61
N LEU A 3 22.50 -29.83 -20.55
CA LEU A 3 22.21 -29.15 -19.29
C LEU A 3 22.19 -27.62 -19.43
N SER A 4 23.02 -27.06 -20.30
CA SER A 4 23.05 -25.62 -20.60
C SER A 4 21.78 -25.16 -21.34
N GLU A 5 21.28 -25.97 -22.28
CA GLU A 5 20.00 -25.69 -22.94
C GLU A 5 18.83 -25.77 -21.95
N ALA A 6 18.84 -26.78 -21.08
CA ALA A 6 17.81 -26.97 -20.06
C ALA A 6 17.79 -25.81 -19.06
N SER A 7 18.96 -25.37 -18.60
CA SER A 7 19.07 -24.24 -17.67
C SER A 7 18.67 -22.94 -18.33
N LEU A 8 19.06 -22.70 -19.60
CA LEU A 8 18.64 -21.52 -20.35
C LEU A 8 17.12 -21.49 -20.57
N LEU A 9 16.52 -22.61 -20.96
CA LEU A 9 15.07 -22.70 -21.14
C LEU A 9 14.34 -22.42 -19.83
N GLY A 10 14.76 -23.06 -18.74
CA GLY A 10 14.18 -22.83 -17.41
C GLY A 10 14.35 -21.36 -16.98
N PHE A 11 15.55 -20.80 -17.11
CA PHE A 11 15.83 -19.41 -16.79
C PHE A 11 14.91 -18.46 -17.56
N THR A 12 14.82 -18.61 -18.88
CA THR A 12 13.97 -17.77 -19.73
C THR A 12 12.49 -17.92 -19.38
N ALA A 13 12.01 -19.16 -19.21
CA ALA A 13 10.61 -19.43 -18.88
C ALA A 13 10.21 -18.81 -17.54
N PHE A 14 10.98 -19.07 -16.47
CA PHE A 14 10.66 -18.55 -15.14
C PHE A 14 10.87 -17.03 -15.04
N SER A 15 11.85 -16.47 -15.76
CA SER A 15 12.04 -15.02 -15.84
C SER A 15 10.88 -14.35 -16.57
N GLY A 16 10.42 -14.94 -17.69
CA GLY A 16 9.24 -14.47 -18.41
C GLY A 16 7.96 -14.56 -17.58
N LEU A 17 7.73 -15.71 -16.92
CA LEU A 17 6.61 -15.89 -15.99
C LEU A 17 6.65 -14.88 -14.84
N ARG A 18 7.84 -14.60 -14.30
CA ARG A 18 8.04 -13.56 -13.30
C ARG A 18 7.59 -12.20 -13.83
N LEU A 19 8.00 -11.82 -15.04
CA LEU A 19 7.58 -10.56 -15.67
C LEU A 19 6.06 -10.45 -15.74
N VAL A 20 5.41 -11.47 -16.31
CA VAL A 20 3.95 -11.53 -16.46
C VAL A 20 3.26 -11.47 -15.10
N SER A 21 3.84 -12.11 -14.08
CA SER A 21 3.28 -12.15 -12.73
C SER A 21 3.25 -10.79 -12.02
N TYR A 22 4.04 -9.79 -12.47
CA TYR A 22 3.94 -8.44 -11.91
C TYR A 22 2.56 -7.81 -12.19
N LEU A 23 1.91 -8.13 -13.31
CA LEU A 23 0.60 -7.57 -13.65
C LEU A 23 -0.49 -7.92 -12.62
N PRO A 24 -0.77 -9.20 -12.30
CA PRO A 24 -1.75 -9.54 -11.27
C PRO A 24 -1.32 -9.09 -9.87
N GLN A 25 -0.02 -9.02 -9.59
CA GLN A 25 0.47 -8.52 -8.30
C GLN A 25 0.21 -7.03 -8.13
N ILE A 26 0.58 -6.21 -9.11
CA ILE A 26 0.33 -4.77 -9.15
C ILE A 26 -1.18 -4.51 -9.07
N TYR A 27 -1.98 -5.23 -9.84
CA TYR A 27 -3.43 -5.12 -9.81
C TYR A 27 -4.02 -5.39 -8.42
N LYS A 28 -3.55 -6.45 -7.73
CA LYS A 28 -3.96 -6.73 -6.35
C LYS A 28 -3.57 -5.62 -5.39
N VAL A 29 -2.35 -5.07 -5.51
CA VAL A 29 -1.91 -3.93 -4.69
C VAL A 29 -2.80 -2.72 -4.92
N VAL A 30 -3.17 -2.42 -6.17
CA VAL A 30 -4.09 -1.32 -6.51
C VAL A 30 -5.49 -1.56 -5.94
N ARG A 31 -6.04 -2.76 -6.07
CA ARG A 31 -7.41 -3.11 -5.64
C ARG A 31 -7.57 -3.41 -4.16
N ASP A 32 -6.49 -3.66 -3.42
CA ASP A 32 -6.58 -3.99 -2.00
C ASP A 32 -7.36 -2.91 -1.21
N ARG A 33 -8.13 -3.29 -0.19
CA ARG A 33 -8.84 -2.30 0.64
C ARG A 33 -8.12 -1.98 1.95
N ASN A 34 -7.14 -2.80 2.31
CA ASN A 34 -6.46 -2.77 3.60
C ASN A 34 -5.12 -2.01 3.55
N GLY A 35 -4.99 -1.03 2.65
CA GLY A 35 -3.77 -0.21 2.57
C GLY A 35 -2.50 -0.95 2.14
N ALA A 36 -2.63 -2.09 1.49
CA ALA A 36 -1.54 -2.99 1.10
C ALA A 36 -0.66 -3.39 2.31
N SER A 37 -1.27 -3.66 3.46
CA SER A 37 -0.58 -3.98 4.72
C SER A 37 0.32 -5.22 4.64
N ALA A 38 -0.07 -6.22 3.82
CA ALA A 38 0.70 -7.45 3.61
C ALA A 38 2.00 -7.25 2.79
N ILE A 39 2.22 -6.07 2.20
CA ILE A 39 3.39 -5.80 1.36
C ILE A 39 4.57 -5.31 2.22
N SER A 40 5.67 -6.05 2.25
CA SER A 40 6.90 -5.68 2.97
C SER A 40 7.84 -4.84 2.12
N TYR A 41 8.12 -3.59 2.52
CA TYR A 41 9.08 -2.74 1.81
C TYR A 41 10.48 -3.34 1.76
N ALA A 42 10.93 -4.01 2.82
CA ALA A 42 12.24 -4.63 2.87
C ALA A 42 12.40 -5.69 1.77
N THR A 43 11.39 -6.55 1.60
CA THR A 43 11.41 -7.61 0.57
C THR A 43 11.50 -7.01 -0.83
N TRP A 44 10.65 -6.03 -1.15
CA TRP A 44 10.64 -5.41 -2.47
C TRP A 44 11.89 -4.55 -2.75
N ALA A 45 12.46 -3.91 -1.72
CA ALA A 45 13.72 -3.18 -1.84
C ALA A 45 14.90 -4.13 -2.10
N LEU A 46 14.97 -5.26 -1.40
CA LEU A 46 15.97 -6.30 -1.64
C LEU A 46 15.87 -6.85 -3.07
N TRP A 47 14.66 -7.11 -3.56
CA TRP A 47 14.45 -7.55 -4.94
C TRP A 47 14.87 -6.49 -5.96
N THR A 48 14.59 -5.22 -5.68
CA THR A 48 15.05 -4.10 -6.52
C THR A 48 16.58 -4.09 -6.59
N GLY A 49 17.25 -4.13 -5.44
CA GLY A 49 18.72 -4.16 -5.36
C GLY A 49 19.32 -5.36 -6.09
N CYS A 50 18.73 -6.55 -5.92
CA CYS A 50 19.14 -7.78 -6.62
C CYS A 50 19.05 -7.65 -8.14
N HIS A 51 17.96 -7.08 -8.66
CA HIS A 51 17.80 -6.88 -10.10
C HIS A 51 18.71 -5.79 -10.65
N LEU A 52 18.93 -4.69 -9.92
CA LEU A 52 19.89 -3.67 -10.32
C LEU A 52 21.32 -4.22 -10.36
N SER A 53 21.75 -4.96 -9.33
CA SER A 53 23.08 -5.57 -9.30
C SER A 53 23.25 -6.63 -10.40
N THR A 54 22.23 -7.44 -10.65
CA THR A 54 22.23 -8.40 -11.76
C THR A 54 22.35 -7.70 -13.11
N GLY A 55 21.60 -6.62 -13.33
CA GLY A 55 21.65 -5.85 -14.58
C GLY A 55 23.03 -5.22 -14.81
N LEU A 56 23.60 -4.60 -13.78
CA LEU A 56 24.96 -4.05 -13.84
C LEU A 56 25.99 -5.14 -14.12
N TYR A 57 25.88 -6.28 -13.44
CA TYR A 57 26.78 -7.40 -13.66
C TYR A 57 26.71 -7.91 -15.11
N ALA A 58 25.50 -8.13 -15.63
CA ALA A 58 25.28 -8.61 -16.98
C ALA A 58 25.85 -7.65 -18.05
N ILE A 59 25.62 -6.36 -17.90
CA ILE A 59 26.08 -5.34 -18.86
C ILE A 59 27.61 -5.19 -18.80
N ILE A 60 28.18 -5.04 -17.60
CA ILE A 60 29.60 -4.69 -17.42
C ILE A 60 30.50 -5.91 -17.60
N ASN A 61 30.11 -7.08 -17.08
CA ASN A 61 31.00 -8.24 -16.97
C ASN A 61 30.71 -9.30 -18.04
N LEU A 62 29.44 -9.45 -18.45
CA LEU A 62 29.04 -10.48 -19.41
C LEU A 62 28.77 -9.93 -20.82
N SER A 63 28.68 -8.61 -20.96
CA SER A 63 28.20 -7.95 -22.19
C SER A 63 26.83 -8.46 -22.66
N ASP A 64 26.01 -8.97 -21.73
CA ASP A 64 24.67 -9.47 -22.02
C ASP A 64 23.64 -8.35 -21.82
N LEU A 65 23.37 -7.64 -22.91
CA LEU A 65 22.43 -6.52 -22.92
C LEU A 65 20.99 -6.96 -22.69
N LEU A 66 20.61 -8.17 -23.10
CA LEU A 66 19.24 -8.66 -22.95
C LEU A 66 18.94 -8.96 -21.47
N LEU A 67 19.84 -9.68 -20.80
CA LEU A 67 19.76 -9.93 -19.36
C LEU A 67 19.82 -8.62 -18.57
N GLY A 68 20.69 -7.69 -19.00
CA GLY A 68 20.79 -6.34 -18.47
C GLY A 68 19.46 -5.59 -18.50
N ALA A 69 18.86 -5.46 -19.68
CA ALA A 69 17.60 -4.76 -19.90
C ALA A 69 16.43 -5.42 -19.15
N ALA A 70 16.34 -6.77 -19.18
CA ALA A 70 15.32 -7.50 -18.44
C ALA A 70 15.43 -7.25 -16.93
N SER A 71 16.66 -7.22 -16.40
CA SER A 71 16.90 -6.95 -14.98
C SER A 71 16.50 -5.53 -14.59
N VAL A 72 16.80 -4.53 -15.42
CA VAL A 72 16.32 -3.15 -15.20
C VAL A 72 14.80 -3.09 -15.21
N LEU A 73 14.14 -3.77 -16.14
CA LEU A 73 12.67 -3.83 -16.19
C LEU A 73 12.08 -4.44 -14.90
N TYR A 74 12.66 -5.55 -14.40
CA TYR A 74 12.22 -6.13 -13.12
C TYR A 74 12.38 -5.15 -11.96
N ALA A 75 13.49 -4.41 -11.90
CA ALA A 75 13.72 -3.39 -10.88
C ALA A 75 12.64 -2.28 -10.94
N LEU A 76 12.29 -1.81 -12.14
CA LEU A 76 11.22 -0.83 -12.33
C LEU A 76 9.86 -1.36 -11.87
N CYS A 77 9.55 -2.62 -12.16
CA CYS A 77 8.32 -3.25 -11.68
C CYS A 77 8.29 -3.36 -10.14
N CYS A 78 9.41 -3.69 -9.50
CA CYS A 78 9.51 -3.66 -8.03
C CYS A 78 9.28 -2.26 -7.46
N LEU A 79 9.91 -1.24 -8.05
CA LEU A 79 9.73 0.15 -7.65
C LEU A 79 8.28 0.60 -7.79
N ALA A 80 7.58 0.17 -8.85
CA ALA A 80 6.15 0.43 -9.03
C ALA A 80 5.32 -0.16 -7.87
N VAL A 81 5.60 -1.40 -7.45
CA VAL A 81 4.91 -2.01 -6.29
C VAL A 81 5.18 -1.23 -5.00
N ILE A 82 6.42 -0.81 -4.76
CA ILE A 82 6.79 0.02 -3.60
C ILE A 82 6.03 1.35 -3.64
N ALA A 83 6.06 2.05 -4.78
CA ALA A 83 5.43 3.35 -4.96
C ALA A 83 3.91 3.28 -4.77
N LEU A 84 3.24 2.28 -5.35
CA LEU A 84 1.81 2.06 -5.19
C LEU A 84 1.44 1.74 -3.73
N THR A 85 2.23 0.91 -3.06
CA THR A 85 2.04 0.60 -1.64
C THR A 85 2.19 1.87 -0.79
N ALA A 86 3.21 2.70 -1.05
CA ALA A 86 3.43 3.95 -0.35
C ALA A 86 2.31 4.97 -0.57
N ALA A 87 1.88 5.15 -1.82
CA ALA A 87 0.77 6.04 -2.16
C ALA A 87 -0.52 5.60 -1.44
N LYS A 88 -0.77 4.30 -1.35
CA LYS A 88 -1.96 3.75 -0.70
C LYS A 88 -1.92 3.93 0.82
N ARG A 89 -0.79 3.62 1.46
CA ARG A 89 -0.61 3.80 2.91
C ARG A 89 -0.66 5.26 3.35
N ARG A 90 -0.31 6.20 2.48
CA ARG A 90 -0.47 7.65 2.75
C ARG A 90 -1.92 8.11 2.67
N ARG A 91 -2.77 7.43 1.87
CA ARG A 91 -4.19 7.77 1.72
C ARG A 91 -5.08 7.22 2.84
N VAL A 92 -4.74 6.08 3.44
CA VAL A 92 -5.53 5.47 4.52
C VAL A 92 -5.65 6.36 5.78
N PRO A 93 -4.56 6.97 6.31
CA PRO A 93 -4.65 7.90 7.43
C PRO A 93 -5.55 9.11 7.15
N VAL A 94 -5.56 9.61 5.91
CA VAL A 94 -6.38 10.76 5.51
C VAL A 94 -7.87 10.42 5.51
N VAL A 95 -8.24 9.22 5.08
CA VAL A 95 -9.65 8.78 5.04
C VAL A 95 -10.18 8.49 6.44
N LEU A 96 -9.44 7.77 7.29
CA LEU A 96 -9.85 7.55 8.69
C LEU A 96 -10.00 8.87 9.45
N ALA A 97 -9.05 9.80 9.30
CA ALA A 97 -9.15 11.12 9.91
C ALA A 97 -10.39 11.90 9.42
N SER A 98 -10.77 11.80 8.14
CA SER A 98 -11.99 12.43 7.64
C SER A 98 -13.27 11.78 8.16
N VAL A 99 -13.30 10.44 8.30
CA VAL A 99 -14.45 9.70 8.83
C VAL A 99 -14.61 9.96 10.32
N ASP A 100 -13.51 10.03 11.08
CA ASP A 100 -13.52 10.38 12.51
C ASP A 100 -13.99 11.83 12.72
N MET A 101 -13.60 12.75 11.85
CA MET A 101 -14.07 14.14 11.88
C MET A 101 -15.56 14.26 11.53
N GLU A 102 -16.05 13.51 10.54
CA GLU A 102 -17.48 13.51 10.15
C GLU A 102 -18.36 12.79 11.19
N ALA A 103 -17.89 11.68 11.76
CA ALA A 103 -18.54 11.00 12.87
C ALA A 103 -18.52 11.86 14.15
N GLY A 104 -17.42 12.59 14.42
CA GLY A 104 -17.30 13.56 15.51
C GLY A 104 -18.22 14.77 15.35
N ALA A 105 -18.42 15.25 14.12
CA ALA A 105 -19.37 16.31 13.81
C ALA A 105 -20.83 15.83 13.93
N ALA A 106 -21.13 14.61 13.50
CA ALA A 106 -22.45 14.00 13.64
C ALA A 106 -22.81 13.61 15.10
N SER A 107 -21.81 13.51 15.98
CA SER A 107 -22.00 13.17 17.40
C SER A 107 -21.96 14.36 18.36
N SER A 108 -21.83 15.60 17.87
CA SER A 108 -21.97 16.79 18.72
C SER A 108 -23.45 17.08 19.01
N PRO A 109 -23.85 17.25 20.28
CA PRO A 109 -25.10 16.73 20.80
C PRO A 109 -26.31 17.59 20.45
N ILE A 110 -27.47 16.93 20.33
CA ILE A 110 -28.78 17.52 20.59
C ILE A 110 -28.67 18.29 21.92
N ARG A 111 -28.67 19.62 21.76
CA ARG A 111 -28.64 20.65 22.78
C ARG A 111 -29.77 20.41 23.79
N LEU A 112 -29.41 19.79 24.91
CA LEU A 112 -30.23 19.59 26.11
C LEU A 112 -30.38 20.91 26.90
N ASP A 113 -30.75 22.01 26.24
CA ASP A 113 -30.94 23.33 26.89
C ASP A 113 -32.33 23.46 27.57
N HIS A 114 -33.20 22.46 27.47
CA HIS A 114 -34.58 22.58 27.97
C HIS A 114 -34.89 21.94 29.33
N VAL A 115 -34.03 21.09 29.90
CA VAL A 115 -34.35 20.36 31.16
C VAL A 115 -33.89 21.12 32.42
N GLY A 116 -32.88 22.00 32.32
CA GLY A 116 -32.35 22.73 33.47
C GLY A 116 -33.19 23.95 33.92
N ARG A 117 -34.01 24.51 33.04
CA ARG A 117 -34.75 25.77 33.31
C ARG A 117 -36.03 25.54 34.13
N GLU A 118 -36.68 24.38 34.02
CA GLU A 118 -37.93 24.11 34.75
C GLU A 118 -37.70 23.81 36.24
N ARG A 119 -36.58 23.17 36.61
CA ARG A 119 -36.25 22.93 38.02
C ARG A 119 -35.97 24.22 38.81
N ALA A 120 -35.48 25.26 38.14
CA ALA A 120 -35.22 26.55 38.78
C ALA A 120 -36.51 27.35 39.07
N TYR A 121 -37.61 27.09 38.36
CA TYR A 121 -38.89 27.74 38.61
C TYR A 121 -39.67 27.05 39.75
N ALA A 122 -39.64 25.71 39.80
CA ALA A 122 -40.34 24.93 40.83
C ALA A 122 -39.77 25.14 42.24
N VAL A 123 -38.46 25.41 42.37
CA VAL A 123 -37.82 25.66 43.68
C VAL A 123 -38.13 27.07 44.21
N ARG A 124 -38.45 28.04 43.35
CA ARG A 124 -38.70 29.43 43.76
C ARG A 124 -40.12 29.71 44.26
N HIS A 125 -41.07 28.81 44.01
CA HIS A 125 -42.48 28.98 44.39
C HIS A 125 -42.96 28.01 45.48
N GLY A 126 -42.07 27.19 46.05
CA GLY A 126 -42.41 26.20 47.08
C GLY A 126 -42.19 26.65 48.54
N SER A 127 -41.89 27.92 48.81
CA SER A 127 -41.66 28.40 50.17
C SER A 127 -42.40 29.71 50.45
N ASN A 128 -43.58 29.60 51.05
CA ASN A 128 -44.04 30.53 52.08
C ASN A 128 -45.06 29.82 53.00
N PRO A 129 -45.12 30.23 54.28
CA PRO A 129 -45.46 29.40 55.45
C PRO A 129 -46.94 29.02 55.61
#